data_AF-A0A839EFP4-F1
#
_entry.id   AF-A0A839EFP4-F1
#
_cell.length_a   1.000
_cell.length_b   1.000
_cell.length_c   1.000
_cell.angle_alpha   90.00
_cell.angle_beta   90.00
_cell.angle_gamma   90.00
#
_symmetry.space_group_name_H-M   'P 1'
#
loop_
_entity.id
_entity.type
_entity.pdbx_description
1 polymer ?
#
loop_
_entity_poly.entity_id
_entity_poly.type
_entity_poly.pdbx_seq_one_letter_code
_entity_poly.pdbx_strand_id
1 'polypeptide(L)'
;AGDEFGHTGTNGEHSRTTMPWSRVDEHTDTIDLYAELIALRRAHPALTHGGMRWLHASADALVFVRETAEESILVCAARADADIALPASAIAGDAVRVTGDGELADARIRSRGMSFTAWSLPGVALPAFGSEEVPAPR
;
A
#
# COMPACT_ATOMS: atom_id res chain seq x y z
N ALA A 1 -5.06 9.07 17.53
CA ALA A 1 -4.82 7.98 18.50
C ALA A 1 -6.17 7.45 18.88
N GLY A 2 -6.38 6.14 18.79
CA GLY A 2 -7.69 5.53 18.95
C GLY A 2 -8.32 4.99 17.66
N ASP A 3 -7.71 5.21 16.48
CA ASP A 3 -8.22 4.63 15.22
C ASP A 3 -8.10 3.10 15.25
N GLU A 4 -7.02 2.61 15.86
CA GLU A 4 -6.77 1.20 16.14
C GLU A 4 -7.78 0.60 17.15
N PHE A 5 -8.54 1.44 17.86
CA PHE A 5 -9.67 1.07 18.72
C PHE A 5 -11.03 1.34 18.07
N GLY A 6 -11.06 1.84 16.82
CA GLY A 6 -12.29 2.20 16.12
C GLY A 6 -13.00 3.43 16.70
N HIS A 7 -12.28 4.34 17.36
CA HIS A 7 -12.89 5.56 17.88
C HIS A 7 -13.53 6.38 16.76
N THR A 8 -14.78 6.81 17.01
CA THR A 8 -15.50 7.70 16.11
C THR A 8 -15.76 9.03 16.83
N GLY A 9 -15.90 10.12 16.07
CA GLY A 9 -16.15 11.44 16.63
C GLY A 9 -17.13 12.23 15.76
N THR A 10 -18.08 12.90 16.39
CA THR A 10 -19.04 13.78 15.69
C THR A 10 -18.68 15.26 15.79
N ASN A 11 -17.73 15.61 16.66
CA ASN A 11 -17.17 16.95 16.81
C ASN A 11 -15.73 16.87 17.38
N GLY A 12 -15.06 18.02 17.50
CA GLY A 12 -13.68 18.08 17.96
C GLY A 12 -13.43 17.59 19.39
N GLU A 13 -14.43 17.67 20.28
CA GLU A 13 -14.30 17.16 21.64
C GLU A 13 -14.43 15.63 21.67
N HIS A 14 -15.40 15.07 20.94
CA HIS A 14 -15.57 13.62 20.80
C HIS A 14 -14.36 12.94 20.13
N SER A 15 -13.64 13.63 19.23
CA SER A 15 -12.40 13.12 18.63
C SER A 15 -11.24 12.95 19.63
N ARG A 16 -11.42 13.37 20.90
CA ARG A 16 -10.43 13.27 21.98
C ARG A 16 -10.85 12.26 23.06
N THR A 17 -11.73 11.32 22.71
CA THR A 17 -12.17 10.23 23.58
C THR A 17 -10.98 9.52 24.21
N THR A 18 -11.06 9.28 25.52
CA THR A 18 -9.97 8.63 26.28
C THR A 18 -9.76 7.19 25.78
N MET A 19 -8.51 6.73 25.83
CA MET A 19 -8.15 5.37 25.42
C MET A 19 -8.75 4.33 26.39
N PRO A 20 -9.42 3.28 25.87
CA PRO A 20 -10.05 2.26 26.69
C PRO A 20 -9.04 1.20 27.14
N TRP A 21 -8.00 1.60 27.89
CA TRP A 21 -6.87 0.72 28.27
C TRP A 21 -7.28 -0.59 28.97
N SER A 22 -8.40 -0.61 29.68
CA SER A 22 -8.92 -1.82 30.35
C SER A 22 -9.64 -2.79 29.41
N ARG A 23 -9.82 -2.43 28.14
CA ARG A 23 -10.59 -3.19 27.14
C ARG A 23 -9.81 -3.41 25.84
N VAL A 24 -8.48 -3.33 25.90
CA VAL A 24 -7.60 -3.51 24.74
C VAL A 24 -7.87 -4.84 24.02
N ASP A 25 -8.16 -5.89 24.79
CA ASP A 25 -8.43 -7.23 24.27
C ASP A 25 -9.67 -7.27 23.33
N GLU A 26 -10.62 -6.35 23.48
CA GLU A 26 -11.82 -6.24 22.63
C GLU A 26 -11.51 -5.70 21.22
N HIS A 27 -10.30 -5.15 21.00
CA HIS A 27 -9.90 -4.49 19.76
C HIS A 27 -8.69 -5.18 19.08
N THR A 28 -8.34 -6.39 19.53
CA THR A 28 -7.19 -7.16 19.06
C THR A 28 -7.13 -7.27 17.54
N ASP A 29 -8.23 -7.62 16.88
CA ASP A 29 -8.28 -7.75 15.41
C ASP A 29 -7.84 -6.47 14.67
N THR A 30 -8.28 -5.29 15.14
CA THR A 30 -7.92 -4.02 14.49
C THR A 30 -6.50 -3.60 14.84
N ILE A 31 -6.08 -3.81 16.10
CA ILE A 31 -4.72 -3.54 16.55
C ILE A 31 -3.72 -4.41 15.79
N ASP A 32 -4.02 -5.69 15.61
CA ASP A 32 -3.18 -6.65 14.89
C ASP A 32 -3.09 -6.29 13.41
N LEU A 33 -4.20 -5.90 12.79
CA LEU A 33 -4.19 -5.37 11.42
C LEU A 33 -3.27 -4.15 11.29
N TYR A 34 -3.38 -3.17 12.20
CA TYR A 34 -2.48 -2.01 12.19
C TYR A 34 -1.02 -2.41 12.40
N ALA A 35 -0.76 -3.33 13.33
CA ALA A 35 0.58 -3.83 13.60
C ALA A 35 1.18 -4.53 12.37
N GLU A 36 0.41 -5.36 11.67
CA GLU A 36 0.79 -6.01 10.42
C GLU A 36 1.15 -4.98 9.34
N LEU A 37 0.27 -3.99 9.11
CA LEU A 37 0.50 -2.97 8.07
C LEU A 37 1.68 -2.05 8.40
N ILE A 38 1.91 -1.75 9.69
CA ILE A 38 3.10 -1.03 10.15
C ILE A 38 4.37 -1.86 9.91
N ALA A 39 4.33 -3.16 10.22
CA ALA A 39 5.43 -4.07 9.97
C ALA A 39 5.74 -4.16 8.47
N LEU A 40 4.71 -4.30 7.62
CA LEU A 40 4.83 -4.29 6.17
C LEU A 40 5.50 -3.00 5.67
N ARG A 41 5.01 -1.83 6.13
CA ARG A 41 5.58 -0.52 5.76
C ARG A 41 7.06 -0.38 6.17
N ARG A 42 7.46 -0.99 7.29
CA ARG A 42 8.85 -0.98 7.78
C ARG A 42 9.74 -1.96 7.02
N ALA A 43 9.20 -3.11 6.63
CA ALA A 43 9.92 -4.14 5.89
C ALA A 43 10.21 -3.73 4.43
N HIS A 44 9.38 -2.86 3.85
CA HIS A 44 9.48 -2.43 2.46
C HIS A 44 9.73 -0.91 2.33
N PRO A 45 11.00 -0.47 2.27
CA PRO A 45 11.36 0.93 2.03
C PRO A 45 10.59 1.63 0.91
N ALA A 46 10.20 0.91 -0.16
CA ALA A 46 9.39 1.49 -1.24
C ALA A 46 8.05 2.06 -0.76
N LEU A 47 7.40 1.46 0.23
CA LEU A 47 6.14 1.97 0.79
C LEU A 47 6.31 3.32 1.50
N THR A 48 7.53 3.63 1.96
CA THR A 48 7.83 4.88 2.67
C THR A 48 8.43 5.92 1.75
N HIS A 49 9.47 5.57 1.00
CA HIS A 49 10.30 6.51 0.23
C HIS A 49 10.17 6.37 -1.29
N GLY A 50 9.56 5.29 -1.76
CA GLY A 50 9.43 5.02 -3.19
C GLY A 50 8.54 6.02 -3.90
N GLY A 51 8.78 6.19 -5.21
CA GLY A 51 7.88 6.90 -6.09
C GLY A 51 6.50 6.22 -6.13
N MET A 52 5.51 6.88 -6.73
CA MET A 52 4.17 6.33 -6.88
C MET A 52 3.73 6.39 -8.34
N ARG A 53 3.20 5.27 -8.84
CA ARG A 53 2.66 5.17 -10.19
C ARG A 53 1.27 4.52 -10.16
N TRP A 54 0.27 5.23 -10.68
CA TRP A 54 -1.09 4.73 -10.80
C TRP A 54 -1.23 3.80 -12.00
N LEU A 55 -1.86 2.64 -11.81
CA LEU A 55 -2.06 1.65 -12.87
C LEU A 55 -3.54 1.51 -13.26
N HIS A 56 -4.44 1.58 -12.28
CA HIS A 56 -5.87 1.43 -12.50
C HIS A 56 -6.66 2.19 -11.45
N ALA A 57 -7.79 2.76 -11.87
CA ALA A 57 -8.79 3.31 -10.98
C ALA A 57 -10.18 3.05 -11.55
N SER A 58 -11.09 2.57 -10.70
CA SER A 58 -12.50 2.38 -11.01
C SER A 58 -13.35 2.81 -9.81
N ALA A 59 -14.66 2.60 -9.89
CA ALA A 59 -15.57 2.89 -8.80
C ALA A 59 -15.28 2.05 -7.54
N ASP A 60 -14.74 0.83 -7.71
CA ASP A 60 -14.61 -0.16 -6.65
C ASP A 60 -13.17 -0.60 -6.39
N ALA A 61 -12.20 -0.19 -7.20
CA ALA A 61 -10.81 -0.62 -7.03
C ALA A 61 -9.78 0.44 -7.48
N LEU A 62 -8.66 0.46 -6.75
CA LEU A 62 -7.46 1.22 -7.07
C LEU A 62 -6.26 0.28 -7.15
N VAL A 63 -5.44 0.45 -8.18
CA VAL A 63 -4.18 -0.28 -8.33
C VAL A 63 -3.05 0.71 -8.59
N PHE A 64 -1.99 0.62 -7.80
CA PHE A 64 -0.81 1.47 -7.91
C PHE A 64 0.44 0.71 -7.49
N VAL A 65 1.61 1.22 -7.88
CA VAL A 65 2.91 0.70 -7.44
C VAL A 65 3.66 1.77 -6.66
N ARG A 66 4.38 1.33 -5.62
CA ARG A 66 5.41 2.10 -4.94
C ARG A 66 6.79 1.56 -5.31
N GLU A 67 7.69 2.39 -5.83
CA GLU A 67 8.89 1.90 -6.55
C GLU A 67 10.17 2.56 -6.05
N THR A 68 11.23 1.77 -5.84
CA THR A 68 12.63 2.21 -5.68
C THR A 68 13.53 1.44 -6.66
N ALA A 69 14.84 1.69 -6.62
CA ALA A 69 15.80 0.93 -7.43
C ALA A 69 15.91 -0.54 -6.99
N GLU A 70 15.61 -0.82 -5.72
CA GLU A 70 15.80 -2.12 -5.08
C GLU A 70 14.53 -2.98 -5.14
N GLU A 71 13.35 -2.39 -4.93
CA GLU A 71 12.09 -3.12 -4.91
C GLU A 71 10.92 -2.28 -5.45
N SER A 72 9.85 -2.97 -5.83
CA SER A 72 8.56 -2.37 -6.14
C SER A 72 7.46 -3.08 -5.37
N ILE A 73 6.47 -2.32 -4.87
CA ILE A 73 5.30 -2.86 -4.19
C ILE A 73 4.05 -2.50 -4.98
N LEU A 74 3.48 -3.49 -5.66
CA LEU A 74 2.17 -3.38 -6.30
C LEU A 74 1.10 -3.53 -5.24
N VAL A 75 0.13 -2.61 -5.21
CA VAL A 75 -0.99 -2.61 -4.28
C VAL A 75 -2.29 -2.61 -5.06
N CYS A 76 -3.20 -3.50 -4.69
CA CYS A 76 -4.60 -3.47 -5.10
C CYS A 76 -5.48 -3.26 -3.86
N ALA A 77 -6.23 -2.16 -3.84
CA ALA A 77 -7.23 -1.88 -2.83
C ALA A 77 -8.61 -1.90 -3.49
N ALA A 78 -9.47 -2.82 -3.08
CA ALA A 78 -10.80 -3.01 -3.62
C ALA A 78 -11.86 -3.01 -2.51
N ARG A 79 -13.03 -2.42 -2.77
CA ARG A 79 -14.19 -2.44 -1.86
C ARG A 79 -15.29 -3.43 -2.27
N ALA A 80 -15.08 -4.13 -3.39
CA ALA A 80 -15.92 -5.19 -3.92
C ALA A 80 -15.05 -6.17 -4.74
N ASP A 81 -15.65 -7.24 -5.26
CA ASP A 81 -14.98 -8.16 -6.19
C ASP A 81 -14.25 -7.38 -7.30
N ALA A 82 -12.98 -7.70 -7.50
CA ALA A 82 -12.15 -7.07 -8.51
C ALA A 82 -11.64 -8.11 -9.51
N ASP A 83 -11.66 -7.75 -10.78
CA ASP A 83 -11.05 -8.50 -11.87
C ASP A 83 -10.46 -7.51 -12.89
N ILE A 84 -9.16 -7.24 -12.74
CA ILE A 84 -8.49 -6.09 -13.36
C ILE A 84 -7.34 -6.59 -14.22
N ALA A 85 -7.42 -6.33 -15.53
CA ALA A 85 -6.31 -6.54 -16.45
C ALA A 85 -5.43 -5.28 -16.52
N LEU A 86 -4.13 -5.46 -16.33
CA LEU A 86 -3.11 -4.43 -16.48
C LEU A 86 -2.32 -4.67 -17.78
N PRO A 87 -1.69 -3.64 -18.35
CA PRO A 87 -0.70 -3.84 -19.40
C PRO A 87 0.41 -4.78 -18.90
N ALA A 88 0.85 -5.74 -19.72
CA ALA A 88 1.92 -6.67 -19.33
C ALA A 88 3.21 -5.94 -18.92
N SER A 89 3.49 -4.78 -19.51
CA SER A 89 4.63 -3.92 -19.16
C SER A 89 4.51 -3.22 -17.81
N ALA A 90 3.33 -3.25 -17.16
CA ALA A 90 3.12 -2.60 -15.88
C ALA A 90 3.70 -3.40 -14.70
N ILE A 91 3.98 -4.69 -14.91
CA ILE A 91 4.49 -5.63 -13.91
C ILE A 91 5.83 -6.17 -14.39
N ALA A 92 6.88 -5.98 -13.57
CA ALA A 92 8.22 -6.49 -13.87
C ALA A 92 8.52 -7.69 -12.97
N GLY A 93 8.99 -8.78 -13.58
CA GLY A 93 9.46 -9.97 -12.87
C GLY A 93 8.38 -10.73 -12.10
N ASP A 94 8.83 -11.63 -11.23
CA ASP A 94 7.95 -12.47 -10.41
C ASP A 94 7.45 -11.70 -9.19
N ALA A 95 6.14 -11.76 -8.98
CA ALA A 95 5.48 -11.08 -7.87
C ALA A 95 5.28 -12.03 -6.68
N VAL A 96 5.75 -11.63 -5.51
CA VAL A 96 5.56 -12.36 -4.24
C VAL A 96 4.53 -11.63 -3.40
N ARG A 97 3.40 -12.27 -3.08
CA ARG A 97 2.37 -11.66 -2.22
C ARG A 97 2.91 -11.48 -0.81
N VAL A 98 2.81 -10.26 -0.29
CA VAL A 98 3.33 -9.88 1.04
C VAL A 98 2.23 -9.61 2.06
N THR A 99 1.00 -9.29 1.61
CA THR A 99 -0.21 -9.25 2.46
C THR A 99 -1.45 -9.42 1.57
N GLY A 100 -2.59 -9.73 2.20
CA GLY A 100 -3.88 -9.93 1.55
C GLY A 100 -4.02 -11.31 0.88
N ASP A 101 -5.16 -11.47 0.20
CA ASP A 101 -5.65 -12.73 -0.35
C ASP A 101 -5.89 -12.68 -1.87
N GLY A 102 -5.67 -11.52 -2.50
CA GLY A 102 -5.78 -11.36 -3.94
C GLY A 102 -4.80 -12.24 -4.72
N GLU A 103 -5.22 -12.59 -5.93
CA GLU A 103 -4.43 -13.30 -6.91
C GLU A 103 -3.86 -12.33 -7.93
N LEU A 104 -2.63 -12.61 -8.37
CA LEU A 104 -2.03 -11.96 -9.52
C LEU A 104 -1.46 -13.04 -10.44
N ALA A 105 -1.94 -13.07 -11.68
CA ALA A 105 -1.46 -13.95 -12.73
C ALA A 105 -1.58 -13.26 -14.09
N ASP A 106 -0.58 -13.36 -14.96
CA ASP A 106 -0.60 -12.81 -16.33
C ASP A 106 -1.03 -11.33 -16.40
N ALA A 107 -0.47 -10.49 -15.51
CA ALA A 107 -0.85 -9.09 -15.35
C ALA A 107 -2.34 -8.83 -15.06
N ARG A 108 -3.03 -9.82 -14.50
CA ARG A 108 -4.43 -9.74 -14.10
C ARG A 108 -4.59 -9.97 -12.60
N ILE A 109 -5.24 -9.04 -11.93
CA ILE A 109 -5.50 -9.07 -10.50
C ILE A 109 -6.93 -9.54 -10.27
N ARG A 110 -7.12 -10.50 -9.35
CA ARG A 110 -8.44 -10.93 -8.89
C ARG A 110 -8.53 -10.90 -7.37
N SER A 111 -9.62 -10.36 -6.83
CA SER A 111 -9.94 -10.43 -5.40
C SER A 111 -11.45 -10.55 -5.18
N ARG A 112 -11.84 -11.04 -4.02
CA ARG A 112 -13.25 -11.18 -3.60
C ARG A 112 -13.54 -10.23 -2.47
N GLY A 113 -14.73 -9.59 -2.51
CA GLY A 113 -15.16 -8.64 -1.49
C GLY A 113 -14.20 -7.48 -1.31
N MET A 114 -14.21 -6.90 -0.11
CA MET A 114 -13.25 -5.86 0.27
C MET A 114 -11.88 -6.50 0.51
N SER A 115 -10.85 -6.04 -0.21
CA SER A 115 -9.50 -6.61 -0.13
C SER A 115 -8.45 -5.50 -0.24
N PHE A 116 -7.38 -5.66 0.53
CA PHE A 116 -6.15 -4.93 0.40
C PHE A 116 -5.04 -5.96 0.21
N THR A 117 -4.54 -6.08 -1.02
CA THR A 117 -3.50 -7.05 -1.36
C THR A 117 -2.28 -6.33 -1.91
N ALA A 118 -1.10 -6.72 -1.46
CA ALA A 118 0.15 -6.19 -1.96
C ALA A 118 1.12 -7.31 -2.36
N TRP A 119 1.89 -7.04 -3.41
CA TRP A 119 2.93 -7.91 -3.92
C TRP A 119 4.25 -7.17 -4.00
N SER A 120 5.33 -7.82 -3.58
CA SER A 120 6.71 -7.38 -3.81
C SER A 120 7.18 -7.88 -5.17
N LEU A 121 7.85 -6.99 -5.90
CA LEU A 121 8.44 -7.20 -7.21
C LEU A 121 9.86 -6.62 -7.22
N PRO A 122 10.70 -6.99 -8.20
CA PRO A 122 11.98 -6.33 -8.42
C PRO A 122 11.86 -4.81 -8.54
N GLY A 123 12.92 -4.11 -8.13
CA GLY A 123 13.03 -2.65 -8.30
C GLY A 123 13.11 -2.22 -9.76
N VAL A 124 13.01 -0.91 -9.97
CA VAL A 124 13.04 -0.31 -11.31
C VAL A 124 14.43 0.21 -11.65
N ALA A 125 14.82 0.10 -12.93
CA ALA A 125 16.05 0.72 -13.40
C ALA A 125 15.92 2.25 -13.34
N LEU A 126 16.83 2.90 -12.60
CA LEU A 126 16.92 4.35 -12.59
C LEU A 126 17.61 4.82 -13.88
N PRO A 127 17.08 5.85 -14.56
CA PRO A 127 17.80 6.47 -15.66
C PRO A 127 19.10 7.09 -15.11
N ALA A 128 20.15 7.08 -15.93
CA ALA A 128 21.39 7.77 -15.60
C ALA A 128 21.13 9.28 -15.60
N PHE A 129 20.85 9.86 -14.44
CA PHE A 129 20.86 11.29 -14.27
C PHE A 129 22.32 11.74 -14.24
N GLY A 130 22.78 12.38 -15.32
CA GLY A 130 24.09 13.04 -15.32
C GLY A 130 24.09 14.13 -14.26
N SER A 131 25.10 14.11 -13.39
CA SER A 131 25.40 15.25 -12.52
C SER A 131 25.99 16.37 -13.40
N GLU A 132 25.15 17.06 -14.16
CA GLU A 132 25.57 18.33 -14.74
C GLU A 132 25.68 19.32 -13.57
N GLU A 133 26.92 19.63 -13.22
CA GLU A 133 27.29 20.61 -12.22
C GLU A 133 26.65 21.94 -12.62
N VAL A 134 25.59 22.35 -11.91
CA VAL A 134 24.91 23.63 -12.19
C VAL A 134 25.92 24.73 -11.89
N PRO A 135 26.40 25.50 -12.89
CA PRO A 135 27.39 26.53 -12.65
C PRO A 135 26.80 27.59 -11.72
N ALA A 136 27.60 28.05 -10.75
CA ALA A 136 27.18 29.05 -9.78
C ALA A 136 26.60 30.30 -10.48
N PRO A 137 25.51 30.88 -9.95
CA PRO A 137 24.95 32.10 -10.52
C PRO A 137 26.00 33.22 -10.51
N ARG A 138 26.05 33.99 -11.61
CA ARG A 138 26.94 35.16 -11.78
C ARG A 138 26.51 36.34 -10.91
#